data_AF-A0A349D9R5-F1
#
_entry.id   AF-A0A349D9R5-F1
#
_cell.length_a   1.000
_cell.length_b   1.000
_cell.length_c   1.000
_cell.angle_alpha   90.00
_cell.angle_beta   90.00
_cell.angle_gamma   90.00
#
_symmetry.space_group_name_H-M   'P 1'
#
loop_
_entity.id
_entity.type
_entity.pdbx_description
1 polymer ?
#
loop_
_entity_poly.entity_id
_entity_poly.type
_entity_poly.pdbx_seq_one_letter_code
_entity_poly.pdbx_strand_id
1 'polypeptide(L)'
;MLKTLRESLCAGILITIGGTVFLSCENKVIGAVLFSVALLCICYKGYYLFTGKIGYIVEQHEKADFVNLAVGLFGNLIVTFLIGMMLRE
;
A
#
# COMPACT_ATOMS: atom_id res chain seq x y z
N MET A 1 0.17 9.11 14.08
CA MET A 1 1.44 8.39 13.93
C MET A 1 1.34 6.88 14.17
N LEU A 2 1.04 6.36 15.38
CA LEU A 2 0.95 4.90 15.59
C LEU A 2 -0.17 4.23 14.75
N LYS A 3 -1.34 4.87 14.69
CA LYS A 3 -2.45 4.46 13.83
C LYS A 3 -2.04 4.45 12.35
N THR A 4 -1.44 5.56 11.89
CA THR A 4 -0.89 5.74 10.54
C THR A 4 0.08 4.61 10.18
N LEU A 5 1.02 4.30 11.08
CA LEU A 5 2.00 3.25 10.87
C LEU A 5 1.31 1.89 10.71
N ARG A 6 0.45 1.50 11.66
CA ARG A 6 -0.28 0.22 11.59
C ARG A 6 -1.07 0.08 10.29
N GLU A 7 -1.83 1.11 9.92
CA GLU A 7 -2.61 1.12 8.68
C GLU A 7 -1.73 1.07 7.44
N SER A 8 -0.53 1.67 7.48
CA SER A 8 0.45 1.62 6.40
C SER A 8 1.09 0.24 6.25
N LEU A 9 1.37 -0.44 7.36
CA LEU A 9 1.86 -1.81 7.33
C LEU A 9 0.79 -2.72 6.71
N CYS A 10 -0.47 -2.63 7.16
CA CYS A 10 -1.56 -3.42 6.60
C CYS A 10 -1.81 -3.15 5.10
N ALA A 11 -1.74 -1.88 4.68
CA ALA A 11 -1.79 -1.53 3.26
C ALA A 11 -0.64 -2.17 2.47
N GLY A 12 0.59 -2.09 3.00
CA GLY A 12 1.78 -2.71 2.37
C GLY A 12 1.64 -4.21 2.18
N ILE A 13 1.09 -4.94 3.17
CA ILE A 13 0.83 -6.39 3.06
C ILE A 13 -0.14 -6.66 1.90
N LEU A 14 -1.28 -5.97 1.86
CA LEU A 14 -2.30 -6.15 0.82
C LEU A 14 -1.78 -5.83 -0.57
N ILE A 15 -1.03 -4.73 -0.72
CA ILE A 15 -0.39 -4.38 -2.00
C ILE A 15 0.60 -5.45 -2.44
N THR A 16 1.38 -5.99 -1.51
CA THR A 16 2.37 -7.02 -1.85
C THR A 16 1.69 -8.30 -2.30
N ILE A 17 0.63 -8.73 -1.60
CA ILE A 17 -0.18 -9.89 -2.02
C ILE A 17 -0.77 -9.68 -3.41
N GLY A 18 -1.43 -8.53 -3.63
CA GLY A 18 -2.01 -8.21 -4.93
C GLY A 18 -0.93 -8.17 -6.03
N GLY A 19 0.20 -7.53 -5.75
CA GLY A 19 1.32 -7.40 -6.69
C GLY A 19 1.92 -8.75 -7.06
N THR A 20 2.15 -9.62 -6.09
CA THR A 20 2.61 -10.99 -6.34
C THR A 20 1.62 -11.75 -7.21
N VAL A 21 0.32 -11.69 -6.91
CA VAL A 21 -0.72 -12.34 -7.75
C VAL A 21 -0.69 -11.79 -9.19
N PHE A 22 -0.61 -10.47 -9.37
CA PHE A 22 -0.52 -9.84 -10.69
C PHE A 22 0.72 -10.30 -11.48
N LEU A 23 1.87 -10.40 -10.81
CA LEU A 23 3.12 -10.81 -11.42
C LEU A 23 3.10 -12.30 -11.79
N SER A 24 2.50 -13.16 -10.96
CA SER A 24 2.38 -14.60 -11.19
C SER A 24 1.35 -14.99 -12.25
N CYS A 25 0.41 -14.11 -12.61
CA CYS A 25 -0.54 -14.38 -13.70
C CYS A 25 0.11 -14.20 -15.08
N GLU A 26 -0.09 -15.19 -15.96
CA GLU A 26 0.27 -15.10 -17.39
C GLU A 26 -0.59 -14.06 -18.12
N ASN A 27 -1.91 -14.13 -17.95
CA ASN A 27 -2.82 -13.14 -18.50
C ASN A 27 -2.87 -11.90 -17.60
N LYS A 28 -2.26 -10.80 -18.07
CA LYS A 28 -2.18 -9.54 -17.33
C LYS A 28 -3.53 -8.87 -17.10
N VAL A 29 -4.55 -9.14 -17.92
CA VAL A 29 -5.90 -8.63 -17.69
C VAL A 29 -6.51 -9.29 -16.45
N ILE A 30 -6.41 -10.62 -16.35
CA ILE A 30 -6.90 -11.36 -15.18
C ILE A 30 -6.12 -10.95 -13.94
N GLY A 31 -4.80 -10.87 -14.04
CA GLY A 31 -3.95 -10.36 -12.96
C GLY A 31 -4.36 -8.97 -12.48
N ALA A 32 -4.66 -8.05 -13.40
CA ALA A 32 -5.07 -6.68 -13.06
C ALA A 32 -6.43 -6.65 -12.33
N VAL A 33 -7.37 -7.49 -12.76
CA VAL A 33 -8.66 -7.65 -12.06
C VAL A 33 -8.44 -8.16 -10.63
N LEU A 34 -7.57 -9.16 -10.44
CA LEU A 34 -7.24 -9.67 -9.10
C LEU A 34 -6.49 -8.61 -8.25
N PHE A 35 -5.58 -7.85 -8.85
CA PHE A 35 -4.91 -6.73 -8.18
C PHE A 35 -5.90 -5.67 -7.69
N SER A 36 -6.95 -5.40 -8.46
CA SER A 36 -7.98 -4.43 -8.09
C SER A 36 -8.71 -4.80 -6.80
N VAL A 37 -8.84 -6.11 -6.47
CA VAL A 37 -9.43 -6.58 -5.21
C VAL A 37 -8.58 -6.13 -4.02
N ALA A 38 -7.24 -6.18 -4.13
CA ALA A 38 -6.35 -5.69 -3.08
C ALA A 38 -6.53 -4.18 -2.83
N LEU A 39 -6.63 -3.40 -3.91
CA LEU A 39 -6.91 -1.95 -3.81
C LEU A 39 -8.29 -1.68 -3.21
N LEU A 40 -9.32 -2.40 -3.63
CA LEU A 40 -10.67 -2.28 -3.05
C LEU A 40 -10.67 -2.59 -1.55
N CYS A 41 -9.98 -3.64 -1.11
CA CYS A 41 -9.86 -3.96 0.31
C CYS A 41 -9.18 -2.83 1.11
N ILE A 42 -8.12 -2.22 0.55
CA ILE A 42 -7.44 -1.07 1.15
C ILE A 42 -8.40 0.12 1.29
N CYS A 43 -9.18 0.41 0.24
CA CYS A 43 -10.18 1.48 0.26
C CYS A 43 -11.29 1.21 1.28
N TYR A 44 -11.88 0.01 1.28
CA TYR A 44 -12.95 -0.35 2.22
C TYR A 44 -12.51 -0.36 3.68
N LYS A 45 -11.26 -0.76 3.96
CA LYS A 45 -10.70 -0.73 5.32
C LYS A 45 -10.14 0.64 5.70
N GLY A 46 -10.03 1.57 4.76
CA GLY A 46 -9.45 2.89 4.99
C GLY A 46 -7.97 2.83 5.37
N TYR A 47 -7.23 1.83 4.89
CA TYR A 47 -5.82 1.69 5.20
C TYR A 47 -4.97 2.78 4.55
N TYR A 48 -3.81 3.04 5.16
CA TYR A 48 -2.96 4.17 4.80
C TYR A 48 -2.02 3.76 3.67
N LEU A 49 -2.47 3.91 2.43
CA LEU A 49 -1.65 3.73 1.25
C LEU A 49 -1.09 5.07 0.78
N PHE A 50 0.23 5.19 0.70
CA PHE A 50 0.94 6.42 0.35
C PHE A 50 0.40 7.05 -0.94
N THR A 51 0.23 6.26 -2.01
CA THR A 51 -0.22 6.76 -3.32
C THR A 51 -1.66 7.29 -3.29
N GLY A 52 -2.51 6.77 -2.40
CA GLY A 52 -3.85 7.34 -2.18
C GLY A 52 -3.79 8.60 -1.31
N LYS A 53 -2.90 8.62 -0.30
CA LYS A 53 -2.80 9.71 0.67
C LYS A 53 -2.11 10.96 0.14
N ILE A 54 -1.19 10.83 -0.82
CA ILE A 54 -0.51 11.97 -1.41
C ILE A 54 -1.46 12.90 -2.17
N GLY A 55 -2.56 12.38 -2.73
CA GLY A 55 -3.58 13.19 -3.39
C GLY A 55 -4.30 14.17 -2.45
N TYR A 56 -4.42 13.81 -1.16
CA TYR A 56 -5.08 14.66 -0.16
C TYR A 56 -4.18 15.80 0.34
N ILE A 57 -2.86 15.75 0.08
CA ILE A 57 -1.97 16.87 0.43
C ILE A 57 -2.37 18.16 -0.29
N VAL A 58 -2.94 18.05 -1.50
CA VAL A 58 -3.38 19.22 -2.29
C VAL A 58 -4.55 19.95 -1.62
N GLU A 59 -5.22 19.32 -0.65
CA GLU A 59 -6.26 19.97 0.16
C GLU A 59 -5.74 20.27 1.58
N GLN A 60 -4.85 19.43 2.12
CA GLN A 60 -4.35 19.50 3.49
C GLN A 60 -2.82 19.67 3.51
N HIS A 61 -2.35 20.86 3.90
CA HIS A 61 -0.95 21.26 3.77
C HIS A 61 -0.26 21.51 5.11
N GLU A 62 -0.69 20.85 6.19
CA GLU A 62 -0.06 21.04 7.49
C GLU A 62 1.24 20.23 7.60
N LYS A 63 2.19 20.71 8.41
CA LYS A 63 3.46 19.98 8.66
C LYS A 63 3.22 18.55 9.16
N ALA A 64 2.14 18.33 9.91
CA ALA A 64 1.76 17.01 10.42
C ALA A 64 1.38 16.03 9.29
N ASP A 65 0.81 16.51 8.19
CA ASP A 65 0.39 15.68 7.04
C ASP A 65 1.61 15.16 6.28
N PHE A 66 2.61 16.00 6.08
CA PHE A 66 3.89 15.60 5.49
C PHE A 66 4.60 14.54 6.34
N VAL A 67 4.58 14.68 7.68
CA VAL A 67 5.15 13.67 8.59
C VAL A 67 4.37 12.36 8.50
N ASN A 68 3.04 12.40 8.50
CA ASN A 68 2.21 11.20 8.36
C ASN A 68 2.45 10.51 7.01
N LEU A 69 2.66 11.26 5.94
CA LEU A 69 2.99 10.71 4.61
C LEU A 69 4.36 10.07 4.57
N ALA A 70 5.38 10.69 5.17
CA ALA A 70 6.71 10.10 5.27
C ALA A 70 6.67 8.78 6.08
N VAL A 71 5.95 8.78 7.21
CA VAL A 71 5.74 7.57 8.03
C VAL A 71 4.98 6.50 7.24
N GLY A 72 3.97 6.89 6.47
CA GLY A 72 3.18 5.96 5.68
C GLY A 72 3.95 5.36 4.51
N LEU A 73 4.73 6.19 3.81
CA LEU A 73 5.64 5.72 2.76
C LEU A 73 6.62 4.69 3.31
N PHE A 74 7.25 5.00 4.45
CA PHE A 74 8.19 4.10 5.10
C PHE A 74 7.53 2.78 5.53
N GLY A 75 6.32 2.85 6.09
CA GLY A 75 5.54 1.67 6.46
C GLY A 75 5.17 0.80 5.26
N ASN A 76 4.71 1.40 4.16
CA ASN A 76 4.43 0.67 2.93
C ASN A 76 5.72 0.03 2.35
N LEU A 77 6.81 0.81 2.27
CA LEU A 77 8.10 0.37 1.71
C LEU A 77 8.68 -0.81 2.48
N ILE A 78 8.80 -0.71 3.80
CA ILE A 78 9.42 -1.76 4.63
C ILE A 78 8.70 -3.08 4.47
N VAL A 79 7.38 -3.07 4.59
CA VAL A 79 6.60 -4.31 4.53
C VAL A 79 6.69 -4.96 3.15
N THR A 80 6.54 -4.16 2.10
CA THR A 80 6.65 -4.68 0.74
C THR A 80 8.04 -5.20 0.44
N PHE A 81 9.09 -4.52 0.91
CA PHE A 81 10.46 -4.99 0.77
C PHE A 81 10.73 -6.28 1.53
N LEU A 82 10.32 -6.37 2.80
CA LEU A 82 10.52 -7.56 3.63
C LEU A 82 9.77 -8.78 3.08
N ILE A 83 8.49 -8.63 2.74
CA ILE A 83 7.72 -9.74 2.16
C ILE A 83 8.27 -10.09 0.77
N GLY A 84 8.67 -9.11 -0.04
CA GLY A 84 9.30 -9.36 -1.34
C GLY A 84 10.62 -10.14 -1.21
N MET A 85 11.44 -9.85 -0.20
CA MET A 85 12.62 -10.64 0.11
C MET A 85 12.28 -12.07 0.55
N MET A 86 11.23 -12.26 1.35
CA MET A 86 10.79 -13.59 1.77
C MET A 86 10.24 -14.44 0.62
N LEU A 87 9.73 -13.81 -0.43
CA LEU A 87 9.23 -14.49 -1.64
C LEU A 87 10.34 -14.79 -2.66
N ARG A 88 11.55 -14.28 -2.44
CA ARG A 88 12.68 -14.48 -3.33
C ARG A 88 13.34 -15.83 -3.03
N GLU A 89 12.84 -16.86 -3.70
CA GLU A 89 13.48 -18.18 -3.85
C GLU A 89 14.45 -18.17 -5.04
#